data_AF-A0A6A4XBG5-F1
#
_entry.id   AF-A0A6A4XBG5-F1
#
_cell.length_a   1.000
_cell.length_b   1.000
_cell.length_c   1.000
_cell.angle_alpha   90.00
_cell.angle_beta   90.00
_cell.angle_gamma   90.00
#
_symmetry.space_group_name_H-M   'P 1'
#
loop_
_entity.id
_entity.type
_entity.pdbx_description
1 polymer ?
#
loop_
_entity_poly.entity_id
_entity_poly.type
_entity_poly.pdbx_seq_one_letter_code
_entity_poly.pdbx_strand_id
1 'polypeptide(L)' 'MRLGGVDYEETRKRPGGSVHRLSPVKFRPVSGPELDLPDNIIADLSSDKLLLYQLTRAVRTGNISAKEACK' A
#
# COMPACT_ATOMS: atom_id res chain seq x y z
N MET A 1 13.83 26.18 20.89
CA MET A 1 13.78 24.71 21.00
C MET A 1 12.92 24.33 22.20
N ARG A 2 12.13 23.27 22.03
CA ARG A 2 11.31 22.53 23.01
C ARG A 2 9.98 23.15 23.42
N LEU A 3 8.91 22.50 22.94
CA LEU A 3 7.51 22.77 23.19
C LEU A 3 7.18 22.46 24.66
N GLY A 4 6.64 23.46 25.37
CA GLY A 4 5.82 23.26 26.55
C GLY A 4 4.40 22.86 26.14
N GLY A 5 3.76 22.02 26.95
CA GLY A 5 2.39 21.57 26.72
C GLY A 5 2.14 20.17 27.30
N VAL A 6 2.48 19.97 28.57
CA VAL A 6 1.66 19.08 29.39
C VAL A 6 0.44 19.89 29.78
N ASP A 7 -0.74 19.25 29.66
CA ASP A 7 -1.99 19.48 30.38
C ASP A 7 -3.15 19.32 29.40
N TYR A 8 -3.94 18.26 29.59
CA TYR A 8 -5.41 18.32 29.62
C TYR A 8 -5.90 16.97 30.15
N GLU A 9 -5.88 16.83 31.49
CA GLU A 9 -6.95 16.08 32.14
C GLU A 9 -8.22 16.92 32.02
N GLU A 10 -9.22 16.43 31.28
CA GLU A 10 -10.61 16.75 31.62
C GLU A 10 -11.51 15.57 31.23
N THR A 11 -11.64 14.62 32.15
CA THR A 11 -12.61 13.53 32.07
C THR A 11 -14.03 14.06 32.18
N ARG A 12 -14.67 14.41 31.06
CA ARG A 12 -16.13 14.60 31.03
C ARG A 12 -16.83 13.25 30.88
N LYS A 13 -17.23 12.68 32.01
CA LYS A 13 -18.18 11.55 32.07
C LYS A 13 -19.47 11.92 31.34
N ARG A 14 -19.81 11.18 30.28
CA ARG A 14 -21.19 11.06 29.79
C ARG A 14 -21.65 9.60 29.93
N PRO A 15 -22.90 9.36 30.37
CA PRO A 15 -23.40 8.02 30.61
C PRO A 15 -23.91 7.39 29.30
N GLY A 16 -23.65 6.09 29.11
CA GLY A 16 -24.54 5.24 28.31
C GLY A 16 -24.23 5.03 26.82
N GLY A 17 -22.97 5.04 26.39
CA GLY A 17 -22.59 4.52 25.07
C GLY A 17 -21.80 3.21 25.22
N SER A 18 -22.40 2.06 24.89
CA SER A 18 -21.63 0.82 24.69
C SER A 18 -20.73 1.02 23.47
N VAL A 19 -19.51 1.48 23.69
CA VAL A 19 -18.49 1.52 22.65
C VAL A 19 -17.99 0.09 22.50
N HIS A 20 -18.63 -0.67 21.61
CA HIS A 20 -18.12 -1.98 21.22
C HIS A 20 -16.73 -1.78 20.62
N ARG A 21 -15.70 -2.10 21.42
CA ARG A 21 -14.30 -2.11 20.96
C ARG A 21 -14.19 -3.14 19.84
N LEU A 22 -14.21 -2.67 18.60
CA LEU A 22 -13.83 -3.48 17.45
C LEU A 22 -12.38 -3.92 17.67
N SER A 23 -12.14 -5.23 17.66
CA SER A 23 -10.78 -5.76 17.70
C SER A 23 -9.97 -5.18 16.55
N PRO A 24 -8.67 -4.88 16.73
CA PRO A 24 -7.82 -4.37 15.65
C PRO A 24 -7.92 -5.31 14.45
N VAL A 25 -8.42 -4.80 13.33
CA VAL A 25 -8.47 -5.56 12.08
C VAL A 25 -7.03 -5.81 11.65
N LYS A 26 -6.59 -7.07 11.72
CA LYS A 26 -5.30 -7.46 11.17
C LYS A 26 -5.43 -7.46 9.65
N PHE A 27 -4.94 -6.39 9.03
CA PHE A 27 -4.82 -6.34 7.57
C PHE A 27 -3.81 -7.41 7.15
N ARG A 28 -4.30 -8.49 6.55
CA ARG A 28 -3.43 -9.49 5.93
C ARG A 28 -3.28 -9.08 4.47
N PRO A 29 -2.05 -8.94 3.94
CA PRO A 29 -1.87 -8.83 2.51
C PRO A 29 -2.45 -10.10 1.88
N VAL A 30 -3.58 -9.96 1.21
CA VAL A 30 -4.16 -11.02 0.38
C VAL A 30 -3.51 -10.88 -0.98
N SER A 31 -2.90 -11.95 -1.49
CA SER A 31 -2.40 -12.00 -2.85
C SER A 31 -3.59 -11.80 -3.78
N GLY A 32 -3.70 -10.60 -4.35
CA GLY A 32 -4.72 -10.29 -5.35
C GLY A 32 -4.48 -11.07 -6.64
N PRO A 33 -5.46 -11.10 -7.55
CA PRO A 33 -5.26 -11.66 -8.87
C PRO A 33 -4.05 -10.99 -9.54
N GLU A 34 -3.31 -11.81 -10.28
CA GLU A 34 -2.14 -11.34 -11.01
C GLU A 34 -2.61 -10.35 -12.09
N LEU A 35 -2.40 -9.05 -11.84
CA LEU A 35 -2.74 -8.02 -12.81
C LEU A 35 -1.66 -8.01 -13.89
N ASP A 36 -1.95 -8.64 -15.02
CA ASP A 36 -1.28 -8.41 -16.31
C ASP A 36 -2.16 -7.43 -17.11
N LEU A 37 -1.54 -6.49 -17.81
CA LEU A 37 -2.29 -5.57 -18.66
C LEU A 37 -2.71 -6.31 -19.95
N PRO A 38 -3.91 -6.05 -20.48
CA PRO A 38 -4.30 -6.57 -21.79
C PRO A 38 -3.49 -5.90 -22.92
N ASP A 39 -3.30 -6.61 -24.02
CA ASP A 39 -2.42 -6.20 -25.13
C ASP A 39 -2.77 -4.84 -25.73
N ASN A 40 -4.06 -4.51 -25.78
CA ASN A 40 -4.51 -3.21 -26.28
C ASN A 40 -4.00 -2.04 -25.41
N ILE A 41 -3.92 -2.24 -24.10
CA ILE A 41 -3.37 -1.21 -23.19
C ILE A 41 -1.85 -1.16 -23.31
N ILE A 42 -1.19 -2.32 -23.44
CA ILE A 42 0.27 -2.41 -23.60
C ILE A 42 0.72 -1.68 -24.88
N ALA A 43 -0.02 -1.86 -25.98
CA ALA A 43 0.26 -1.22 -27.27
C ALA A 43 0.16 0.32 -27.21
N ASP A 44 -0.68 0.85 -26.32
CA ASP A 44 -0.89 2.30 -26.13
C ASP A 44 0.10 2.92 -25.13
N LEU A 45 0.99 2.14 -24.50
CA LEU A 45 1.97 2.67 -23.56
C LEU A 45 3.07 3.45 -24.28
N SER A 46 3.47 4.58 -23.69
CA SER A 46 4.72 5.23 -24.07
C SER A 46 5.91 4.32 -23.78
N SER A 47 7.03 4.52 -24.49
CA SER A 47 8.25 3.70 -24.35
C SER A 47 8.69 3.52 -22.88
N ASP A 48 8.71 4.61 -22.10
CA ASP A 48 9.11 4.56 -20.69
C ASP A 48 8.15 3.73 -19.83
N LYS A 49 6.84 3.83 -20.10
CA LYS A 49 5.81 3.07 -19.38
C LYS A 49 5.85 1.60 -19.76
N LEU A 50 6.10 1.31 -21.03
CA LEU A 50 6.27 -0.06 -21.53
C LEU A 50 7.47 -0.73 -20.87
N LEU A 51 8.62 -0.03 -20.83
CA LEU A 51 9.84 -0.51 -20.17
C LEU A 51 9.59 -0.80 -18.69
N LEU A 52 8.97 0.14 -17.97
CA LEU A 52 8.66 -0.02 -16.55
C LEU A 52 7.71 -1.21 -16.30
N TYR A 53 6.70 -1.37 -17.15
CA TYR A 53 5.77 -2.50 -17.09
C TYR A 53 6.51 -3.84 -17.28
N GLN A 54 7.34 -3.95 -18.32
CA GLN A 54 8.08 -5.17 -18.62
C GLN A 54 9.06 -5.54 -17.49
N LEU A 55 9.78 -4.57 -16.94
CA LEU A 55 10.68 -4.79 -15.81
C LEU A 55 9.92 -5.24 -14.56
N THR A 56 8.80 -4.58 -14.25
CA THR A 56 7.96 -4.94 -13.10
C THR A 56 7.41 -6.36 -13.24
N ARG A 57 6.97 -6.72 -14.45
CA ARG A 57 6.48 -8.06 -14.77
C ARG A 57 7.59 -9.09 -14.62
N ALA A 58 8.77 -8.85 -15.20
CA ALA A 58 9.91 -9.76 -15.13
C ALA A 58 10.42 -9.99 -13.69
N VAL A 59 10.39 -8.96 -12.83
CA VAL A 59 10.71 -9.11 -11.41
C VAL A 59 9.67 -9.95 -10.69
N ARG A 60 8.38 -9.70 -10.94
CA ARG A 60 7.26 -10.42 -10.32
C ARG A 60 7.23 -11.90 -10.70
N THR A 61 7.50 -12.23 -11.96
CA THR A 61 7.53 -13.62 -12.45
C THR A 61 8.84 -14.34 -12.11
N GLY A 62 9.81 -13.64 -11.48
CA GLY A 62 11.10 -14.20 -11.11
C GLY A 62 12.07 -14.40 -12.27
N ASN A 63 11.82 -13.78 -13.43
CA ASN A 63 12.71 -13.84 -14.58
C ASN A 63 14.00 -13.05 -14.34
N ILE A 64 13.91 -11.95 -13.59
CA ILE A 64 15.05 -11.13 -13.17
C ILE A 64 14.91 -10.76 -11.68
N SER A 65 16.03 -10.45 -11.03
CA SER A 65 15.99 -9.91 -9.68
C SER A 65 15.65 -8.42 -9.67
N ALA A 66 15.10 -7.94 -8.54
CA ALA A 66 14.88 -6.51 -8.33
C ALA A 66 16.16 -5.67 -8.44
N LYS A 67 17.32 -6.26 -8.09
CA LYS A 67 18.63 -5.60 -8.24
C LYS A 67 19.01 -5.41 -9.71
N GLU A 68 18.65 -6.36 -10.57
CA GLU A 68 18.92 -6.29 -12.00
C GLU A 68 18.00 -5.29 -12.70
N ALA A 69 16.76 -5.14 -12.23
CA ALA A 69 15.80 -4.18 -12.78
C ALA A 69 16.13 -2.70 -12.47
N CYS A 70 17.02 -2.42 -11.52
CA CYS A 70 17.37 -1.06 -11.07
C CYS A 70 18.72 -0.55 -11.60
N LYS A 71 19.24 -1.14 -12.69
CA LYS A 71 20.48 -0.70 -13.35
C LYS A 71 20.23 0.44 -14.33
#